data_AF-A0A2G2Y8U4-F1
#
_entry.id   AF-A0A2G2Y8U4-F1
#
_cell.length_a   1.000
_cell.length_b   1.000
_cell.length_c   1.000
_cell.angle_alpha   90.00
_cell.angle_beta   90.00
_cell.angle_gamma   90.00
#
_symmetry.space_group_name_H-M   'P 1'
#
loop_
_entity.id
_entity.type
_entity.pdbx_description
1 polymer ?
#
loop_
_entity_poly.entity_id
_entity_poly.type
_entity_poly.pdbx_seq_one_letter_code
_entity_poly.pdbx_strand_id
1 'polypeptide(L)' 'MNDEKWDSIDYVLKFTEPIVDMLRDANLDGSKLHLIYDMWDSMIEKVKNIIFEHEGEDLISGQSTFFDSIHGVLVAR' A
#
# COMPACT_ATOMS: atom_id res chain seq x y z
N MET A 1 23.80 -0.50 -14.22
CA MET A 1 24.11 -1.52 -13.18
C MET A 1 23.85 -1.00 -11.76
N ASN A 2 23.80 0.32 -11.53
CA ASN A 2 23.29 0.88 -10.26
C ASN A 2 21.77 1.13 -10.29
N ASP A 3 21.18 1.30 -11.48
CA ASP A 3 19.81 1.79 -11.63
C ASP A 3 18.77 0.77 -11.15
N GLU A 4 18.90 -0.52 -11.52
CA GLU A 4 17.97 -1.59 -11.09
C GLU A 4 17.87 -1.75 -9.57
N LYS A 5 18.95 -1.45 -8.81
CA LYS A 5 18.91 -1.47 -7.34
C LYS A 5 18.15 -0.29 -6.77
N TRP A 6 18.32 0.89 -7.37
CA TRP A 6 17.60 2.09 -6.96
C TRP A 6 16.12 2.01 -7.32
N ASP A 7 15.79 1.40 -8.46
CA ASP A 7 14.40 1.16 -8.88
C ASP A 7 13.67 0.25 -7.88
N SER A 8 14.34 -0.80 -7.38
CA SER A 8 13.79 -1.67 -6.34
C SER A 8 13.58 -0.94 -5.01
N ILE A 9 14.51 -0.09 -4.61
CA ILE A 9 14.38 0.71 -3.38
C ILE A 9 13.23 1.72 -3.52
N ASP A 10 13.17 2.41 -4.65
CA ASP A 10 12.11 3.37 -4.99
C ASP A 10 10.73 2.71 -4.98
N TYR A 11 10.62 1.51 -5.56
CA TYR A 11 9.39 0.72 -5.50
C TYR A 11 8.96 0.40 -4.06
N VAL A 12 9.89 -0.08 -3.22
CA VAL A 12 9.59 -0.37 -1.82
C VAL A 12 9.13 0.87 -1.07
N LEU A 13 9.78 2.01 -1.30
CA LEU A 13 9.38 3.28 -0.70
C LEU A 13 7.97 3.69 -1.15
N LYS A 14 7.67 3.59 -2.44
CA LYS A 14 6.37 3.97 -3.00
C LYS A 14 5.21 3.20 -2.36
N PHE A 15 5.27 1.87 -2.29
CA PHE A 15 4.13 1.13 -1.73
C PHE A 15 4.05 1.24 -0.20
N THR A 16 5.16 1.55 0.50
CA THR A 16 5.15 1.72 1.96
C THR A 16 4.72 3.11 2.42
N GLU A 17 4.84 4.13 1.57
CA GLU A 17 4.43 5.50 1.85
C GLU A 17 2.95 5.60 2.30
N PRO A 18 1.95 5.03 1.58
CA PRO A 18 0.55 5.04 2.02
C PRO A 18 0.32 4.44 3.41
N ILE A 19 1.13 3.44 3.80
CA ILE A 19 1.04 2.78 5.12
C ILE A 19 1.53 3.75 6.20
N VAL A 20 2.68 4.38 5.97
CA VAL A 20 3.26 5.34 6.92
C VAL A 20 2.38 6.57 7.07
N ASP A 21 1.81 7.07 5.97
CA ASP A 21 0.91 8.23 5.97
C ASP A 21 -0.36 7.95 6.77
N MET A 22 -1.00 6.80 6.55
CA MET A 22 -2.18 6.39 7.31
C MET A 22 -1.89 6.32 8.82
N LEU A 23 -0.74 5.75 9.21
CA LEU A 23 -0.31 5.69 10.61
C LEU A 23 -0.05 7.08 11.21
N ARG A 24 0.54 8.00 10.45
CA ARG A 24 0.78 9.39 10.88
C ARG A 24 -0.54 10.11 11.13
N ASP A 25 -1.46 10.02 10.18
CA ASP A 25 -2.76 10.67 10.25
C ASP A 25 -3.62 10.12 11.40
N ALA A 26 -3.65 8.79 11.56
CA ALA A 26 -4.35 8.14 12.67
C ALA A 26 -3.83 8.56 14.05
N ASN A 27 -2.53 8.85 14.15
CA ASN A 27 -1.89 9.32 15.37
C ASN A 27 -2.12 10.83 15.62
N LEU A 28 -2.25 11.64 14.57
CA LEU A 28 -2.40 13.10 14.68
C LEU A 28 -3.85 13.54 14.95
N ASP A 29 -4.84 12.92 14.31
CA ASP A 29 -6.20 13.48 14.20
C ASP A 29 -7.22 12.99 15.24
N GLY A 30 -6.74 12.52 16.40
CA GLY A 30 -7.58 12.35 17.60
C GLY A 30 -8.89 11.57 17.39
N SER A 31 -8.77 10.24 17.27
CA SER A 31 -9.86 9.27 17.51
C SER A 31 -11.24 9.61 16.90
N LYS A 32 -11.36 9.56 15.58
CA LYS A 32 -12.62 9.20 14.92
C LYS A 32 -12.47 7.81 14.35
N LEU A 33 -12.84 6.80 15.13
CA LEU A 33 -12.65 5.39 14.76
C LEU A 33 -13.22 5.03 13.37
N HIS A 34 -14.33 5.67 12.98
CA HIS A 34 -14.90 5.48 11.64
C HIS A 34 -13.98 5.98 10.52
N LEU A 35 -13.28 7.10 10.74
CA LEU A 35 -12.36 7.67 9.76
C LEU A 35 -11.11 6.79 9.59
N ILE A 36 -10.70 6.09 10.66
CA ILE A 36 -9.58 5.13 10.60
C ILE A 36 -9.90 3.98 9.64
N TYR A 37 -11.14 3.48 9.58
CA TYR A 37 -11.52 2.44 8.63
C TYR A 37 -11.50 2.94 7.18
N ASP A 38 -12.03 4.14 6.92
CA ASP A 38 -11.99 4.74 5.58
C ASP A 38 -10.54 5.00 5.11
N MET A 39 -9.69 5.47 6.01
CA MET A 39 -8.26 5.68 5.75
C MET A 39 -7.52 4.36 5.51
N TRP A 40 -7.91 3.31 6.23
CA TRP A 40 -7.38 1.97 6.08
C TRP A 40 -7.71 1.39 4.70
N ASP A 41 -8.97 1.45 4.28
CA ASP A 41 -9.41 0.98 2.98
C ASP A 41 -8.72 1.77 1.85
N SER A 42 -8.64 3.09 1.99
CA SER A 42 -7.91 3.94 1.02
C SER A 42 -6.42 3.63 0.96
N MET A 43 -5.79 3.30 2.09
CA MET A 43 -4.39 2.87 2.13
C MET A 43 -4.19 1.56 1.36
N ILE A 44 -5.07 0.56 1.55
CA ILE A 44 -5.03 -0.70 0.80
C ILE A 44 -5.17 -0.47 -0.70
N GLU A 45 -6.12 0.38 -1.13
CA GLU A 45 -6.32 0.70 -2.55
C GLU A 45 -5.08 1.35 -3.17
N LYS A 46 -4.44 2.30 -2.46
CA LYS A 46 -3.20 2.94 -2.93
C LYS A 46 -2.05 1.93 -3.05
N VAL A 47 -1.87 1.07 -2.05
CA VAL A 47 -0.87 0.00 -2.07
C VAL A 47 -1.10 -0.93 -3.27
N LYS A 48 -2.36 -1.33 -3.50
CA LYS A 48 -2.73 -2.17 -4.66
C LYS A 48 -2.32 -1.51 -5.97
N ASN A 49 -2.69 -0.24 -6.16
CA ASN A 49 -2.41 0.48 -7.40
C ASN A 49 -0.92 0.51 -7.72
N ILE A 50 -0.09 0.81 -6.72
CA ILE A 50 1.37 0.89 -6.89
C ILE A 50 1.96 -0.47 -7.23
N ILE A 51 1.50 -1.54 -6.57
CA ILE A 51 1.98 -2.91 -6.84
C ILE A 51 1.58 -3.36 -8.24
N PHE A 52 0.32 -3.19 -8.62
CA PHE A 52 -0.20 -3.60 -9.93
C PHE A 52 0.43 -2.81 -11.08
N GLU A 53 0.66 -1.50 -10.91
CA GLU A 53 1.37 -0.69 -11.89
C GLU A 53 2.81 -1.19 -12.08
N HIS A 54 3.49 -1.57 -10.98
CA HIS A 54 4.85 -2.10 -11.05
C HIS A 54 4.92 -3.49 -11.71
N GLU A 55 3.91 -4.33 -11.49
CA GLU A 55 3.82 -5.68 -12.08
C GLU A 55 3.25 -5.66 -13.51
N GLY A 56 2.64 -4.56 -13.95
CA GLY A 56 1.97 -4.46 -15.25
C GLY A 56 0.62 -5.18 -15.29
N GLU A 57 -0.01 -5.38 -14.13
CA GLU A 57 -1.27 -6.10 -13.95
C GLU A 57 -2.49 -5.18 -14.06
N ASP A 58 -3.62 -5.71 -14.51
CA ASP A 58 -4.87 -4.95 -14.61
C ASP A 58 -5.51 -4.72 -13.24
N LEU A 59 -5.88 -3.48 -12.90
CA LEU A 59 -6.40 -3.14 -11.57
C LEU A 59 -7.75 -3.79 -11.24
N ILE A 60 -8.54 -4.15 -12.26
CA ILE A 60 -9.92 -4.62 -12.14
C ILE A 60 -9.97 -6.16 -12.11
N SER A 61 -9.18 -6.80 -12.96
CA SER A 61 -9.23 -8.24 -13.24
C SER A 61 -7.90 -8.98 -13.05
N GLY A 62 -6.79 -8.24 -12.89
CA GLY A 62 -5.47 -8.80 -12.64
C GLY A 62 -5.34 -9.44 -11.26
N GLN A 63 -4.34 -10.29 -11.10
CA GLN A 63 -4.04 -10.98 -9.86
C GLN A 63 -2.55 -10.83 -9.53
N SER A 64 -2.24 -10.60 -8.26
CA SER A 64 -0.87 -10.42 -7.80
C SER A 64 -0.65 -11.20 -6.52
N THR A 65 0.17 -12.25 -6.59
CA THR A 65 0.54 -13.05 -5.41
C THR A 65 1.28 -12.23 -4.35
N PHE A 66 2.01 -11.20 -4.79
CA PHE A 66 2.69 -10.28 -3.90
C PHE A 66 1.69 -9.37 -3.18
N PHE A 67 0.76 -8.75 -3.92
CA PHE A 67 -0.31 -7.98 -3.30
C PHE A 67 -1.14 -8.84 -2.34
N ASP A 68 -1.50 -10.08 -2.70
CA ASP A 68 -2.28 -10.96 -1.84
C ASP A 68 -1.56 -11.22 -0.50
N SER A 69 -0.23 -11.37 -0.54
CA SER A 69 0.60 -11.54 0.66
C SER A 69 0.60 -10.27 1.52
N ILE A 70 0.78 -9.10 0.90
CA ILE A 70 0.77 -7.80 1.59
C ILE A 70 -0.62 -7.52 2.18
N HIS A 71 -1.67 -7.70 1.39
CA HIS A 71 -3.06 -7.55 1.82
C HIS A 71 -3.39 -8.47 3.00
N GLY A 72 -2.90 -9.72 2.98
CA GLY A 72 -3.01 -10.64 4.11
C GLY A 72 -2.36 -10.10 5.39
N VAL A 73 -1.19 -9.47 5.30
CA VAL A 73 -0.53 -8.83 6.45
C VAL A 73 -1.28 -7.59 6.91
N LEU A 74 -1.78 -6.76 5.99
CA LEU A 74 -2.54 -5.56 6.32
C LEU A 74 -3.82 -5.96 7.07
N VAL A 75 -4.63 -6.87 6.52
CA VAL A 75 -5.93 -7.23 7.10
C VAL A 75 -5.82 -8.17 8.31
N ALA A 76 -4.64 -8.74 8.58
CA ALA A 76 -4.41 -9.57 9.76
C ALA A 76 -4.69 -8.78 11.05
N ARG A 77 -5.53 -9.36 11.92
CA ARG A 77 -5.93 -8.81 13.23
C ARG A 77 -5.19 -9.51 14.37
#